data_AF-A0A1V5QBD2-F1
#
_entry.id   AF-A0A1V5QBD2-F1
#
_cell.length_a   1.000
_cell.length_b   1.000
_cell.length_c   1.000
_cell.angle_alpha   90.00
_cell.angle_beta   90.00
_cell.angle_gamma   90.00
#
_symmetry.space_group_name_H-M   'P 1'
#
loop_
_entity.id
_entity.type
_entity.pdbx_description
1 polymer ?
#
loop_
_entity_poly.entity_id
_entity_poly.type
_entity_poly.pdbx_seq_one_letter_code
_entity_poly.pdbx_strand_id
1 'polypeptide(L)'
;MSKYYPLYVAAMSVLNHAYLIPFVIQALFAVIGLWKMFVKAGEKGWKALIPGLNFYLLFKIAGETRLFVKVVIDMAIILIAFVVGTVSAKVWGNSDTASAIDMITGIAAFVFALVAVVRLIKVNASVAASFGLGVMWFIFMVILPGITYIVVGFSKKIKYIGPDAGPEDFENDEPEGSRFTNPYTSYKDF
;
A
#
# COMPACT_ATOMS: atom_id res chain seq x y z
N MET A 1 23.73 -36.48 25.71
CA MET A 1 23.07 -35.35 25.02
C MET A 1 22.39 -35.71 23.69
N SER A 2 22.50 -36.93 23.14
CA SER A 2 22.01 -37.24 21.78
C SER A 2 20.51 -37.54 21.66
N LYS A 3 19.84 -38.06 22.70
CA LYS A 3 18.43 -38.52 22.60
C LYS A 3 17.40 -37.38 22.60
N TYR A 4 17.72 -36.26 23.24
CA TYR A 4 16.84 -35.08 23.31
C TYR A 4 17.11 -34.05 22.22
N TYR A 5 18.28 -34.12 21.56
CA TYR A 5 18.63 -33.25 20.44
C TYR A 5 17.59 -33.28 19.29
N PRO A 6 17.12 -34.44 18.80
CA PRO A 6 16.11 -34.48 17.74
C PRO A 6 14.74 -33.97 18.20
N LEU A 7 14.35 -34.23 19.47
CA LEU A 7 13.08 -33.73 20.03
C LEU A 7 13.11 -32.20 20.20
N TYR A 8 14.23 -31.66 20.67
CA TYR A 8 14.47 -30.21 20.78
C TYR A 8 14.43 -29.53 19.41
N VAL A 9 15.12 -30.08 18.41
CA VAL A 9 15.12 -29.53 17.04
C VAL A 9 13.72 -29.57 16.43
N ALA A 10 12.98 -30.66 16.62
CA ALA A 10 11.60 -30.77 16.15
C ALA A 10 10.66 -29.77 16.86
N ALA A 11 10.78 -29.63 18.19
CA ALA A 11 10.00 -28.66 18.96
C ALA A 11 10.30 -27.21 18.55
N MET A 12 11.58 -26.86 18.40
CA MET A 12 12.01 -25.53 17.92
C MET A 12 11.56 -25.29 16.48
N SER A 13 11.57 -26.30 15.62
CA SER A 13 11.02 -26.20 14.26
C SER A 13 9.52 -25.91 14.29
N VAL A 14 8.73 -26.65 15.06
CA VAL A 14 7.27 -26.42 15.16
C VAL A 14 6.97 -25.02 15.70
N LEU A 15 7.67 -24.59 16.75
CA LEU A 15 7.54 -23.22 17.30
C LEU A 15 7.92 -22.15 16.27
N ASN A 16 8.97 -22.39 15.47
CA ASN A 16 9.41 -21.49 14.39
C ASN A 16 8.43 -21.39 13.21
N HIS A 17 7.45 -22.27 13.08
CA HIS A 17 6.43 -22.15 12.02
C HIS A 17 5.05 -21.78 12.59
N ALA A 18 4.79 -22.08 13.86
CA ALA A 18 3.56 -21.71 14.54
C ALA A 18 3.28 -20.20 14.52
N TYR A 19 4.33 -19.36 14.60
CA TYR A 19 4.16 -17.91 14.51
C TYR A 19 3.71 -17.42 13.13
N LEU A 20 3.86 -18.21 12.05
CA LEU A 20 3.44 -17.83 10.70
C LEU A 20 1.92 -17.92 10.51
N ILE A 21 1.25 -18.78 11.27
CA ILE A 21 -0.20 -19.02 11.19
C ILE A 21 -1.01 -17.70 11.27
N PRO A 22 -0.82 -16.83 12.28
CA PRO A 22 -1.54 -15.55 12.34
C PRO A 22 -1.26 -14.62 11.14
N PHE A 23 -0.03 -14.63 10.59
CA PHE A 23 0.30 -13.82 9.41
C PHE A 23 -0.42 -14.33 8.15
N VAL A 24 -0.50 -15.65 7.98
CA VAL A 24 -1.24 -16.26 6.87
C VAL A 24 -2.72 -15.92 6.97
N ILE A 25 -3.30 -16.03 8.17
CA ILE A 25 -4.71 -15.65 8.42
C ILE A 25 -4.95 -14.17 8.09
N GLN A 26 -4.07 -13.27 8.56
CA GLN A 26 -4.16 -11.84 8.26
C GLN A 26 -4.04 -11.56 6.76
N ALA A 27 -3.14 -12.24 6.05
CA ALA A 27 -2.98 -12.09 4.61
C ALA A 27 -4.23 -12.55 3.84
N LEU A 28 -4.84 -13.67 4.23
CA LEU A 28 -6.10 -14.15 3.64
C LEU A 28 -7.23 -13.15 3.83
N PHE A 29 -7.37 -12.59 5.04
CA PHE A 29 -8.34 -11.53 5.31
C PHE A 29 -8.11 -10.30 4.44
N ALA A 30 -6.86 -9.85 4.30
CA ALA A 30 -6.52 -8.72 3.45
C ALA A 30 -6.91 -8.95 1.98
N VAL A 31 -6.62 -10.15 1.45
CA VAL A 31 -6.97 -10.51 0.08
C VAL A 31 -8.48 -10.54 -0.12
N ILE A 32 -9.24 -11.14 0.80
CA ILE A 32 -10.70 -11.21 0.70
C ILE A 32 -11.33 -9.81 0.79
N GLY A 33 -10.82 -8.97 1.70
CA GLY A 33 -11.26 -7.59 1.83
C GLY A 33 -10.98 -6.77 0.57
N LEU A 34 -9.76 -6.85 0.06
CA LEU A 34 -9.34 -6.17 -1.16
C LEU A 34 -10.16 -6.63 -2.37
N TRP A 35 -10.44 -7.93 -2.50
CA TRP A 35 -11.32 -8.48 -3.52
C TRP A 35 -12.70 -7.81 -3.49
N LYS A 36 -13.33 -7.75 -2.32
CA LYS A 36 -14.67 -7.15 -2.19
C LYS A 36 -14.65 -5.65 -2.44
N MET A 37 -13.61 -4.97 -1.99
CA MET A 37 -13.44 -3.53 -2.24
C MET A 37 -13.27 -3.24 -3.75
N PHE A 38 -12.53 -4.06 -4.49
CA PHE A 38 -12.43 -3.95 -5.95
C PHE A 38 -13.77 -4.17 -6.64
N VAL A 39 -14.52 -5.21 -6.27
CA VAL A 39 -15.88 -5.43 -6.81
C VAL A 39 -16.77 -4.23 -6.55
N LYS A 40 -16.67 -3.62 -5.37
CA LYS A 40 -17.42 -2.43 -5.00
C LYS A 40 -17.03 -1.20 -5.83
N ALA A 41 -15.76 -1.06 -6.20
CA ALA A 41 -15.27 -0.01 -7.09
C ALA A 41 -15.48 -0.31 -8.59
N GLY A 42 -16.25 -1.37 -8.93
CA GLY A 42 -16.53 -1.74 -10.32
C GLY A 42 -15.40 -2.54 -11.00
N GLU A 43 -14.38 -2.96 -10.25
CA GLU A 43 -13.27 -3.77 -10.76
C GLU A 43 -13.50 -5.27 -10.52
N LYS A 44 -12.87 -6.12 -11.34
CA LYS A 44 -12.96 -7.57 -11.16
C LYS A 44 -12.16 -7.99 -9.92
N GLY A 45 -12.82 -8.55 -8.90
CA GLY A 45 -12.19 -8.84 -7.61
C GLY A 45 -11.00 -9.79 -7.64
N TRP A 46 -10.95 -10.76 -8.56
CA TRP A 46 -9.82 -11.67 -8.71
C TRP A 46 -8.49 -10.95 -9.03
N LYS A 47 -8.55 -9.73 -9.57
CA LYS A 47 -7.36 -8.90 -9.80
C LYS A 47 -6.64 -8.53 -8.48
N ALA A 48 -7.29 -8.67 -7.32
CA ALA A 48 -6.67 -8.51 -6.00
C ALA A 48 -5.56 -9.54 -5.73
N LEU A 49 -5.63 -10.72 -6.36
CA LEU A 49 -4.65 -11.79 -6.19
C LEU A 49 -3.35 -11.58 -6.97
N ILE A 50 -3.39 -10.78 -8.05
CA ILE A 50 -2.22 -10.57 -8.90
C ILE A 50 -1.34 -9.50 -8.27
N PRO A 51 -0.11 -9.82 -7.85
CA PRO A 51 0.82 -8.83 -7.33
C PRO A 51 1.12 -7.76 -8.39
N GLY A 52 1.19 -6.50 -7.97
CA GLY A 52 1.45 -5.36 -8.86
C GLY A 52 0.18 -4.82 -9.53
N LEU A 53 -0.67 -5.70 -10.08
CA LEU A 53 -1.97 -5.28 -10.62
C LEU A 53 -2.90 -4.79 -9.51
N ASN A 54 -2.91 -5.48 -8.37
CA ASN A 54 -3.68 -5.06 -7.20
C ASN A 54 -3.29 -3.65 -6.71
N PHE A 55 -1.99 -3.34 -6.70
CA PHE A 55 -1.49 -2.00 -6.41
C PHE A 55 -1.95 -1.01 -7.46
N TYR A 56 -1.74 -1.27 -8.75
CA TYR A 56 -2.21 -0.37 -9.80
C TYR A 56 -3.70 -0.03 -9.68
N LEU A 57 -4.54 -1.03 -9.36
CA LEU A 57 -5.97 -0.81 -9.17
C LEU A 57 -6.28 0.06 -7.94
N LEU A 58 -5.54 -0.05 -6.84
CA LEU A 58 -5.69 0.87 -5.71
C LEU A 58 -5.42 2.32 -6.13
N PHE A 59 -4.36 2.55 -6.91
CA PHE A 59 -4.04 3.88 -7.44
C PHE A 59 -5.11 4.35 -8.44
N LYS A 60 -5.67 3.44 -9.25
CA LYS A 60 -6.76 3.76 -10.18
C LYS A 60 -8.04 4.14 -9.43
N ILE A 61 -8.43 3.35 -8.43
CA ILE A 61 -9.60 3.59 -7.58
C ILE A 61 -9.48 4.96 -6.88
N ALA A 62 -8.27 5.29 -6.43
CA ALA A 62 -7.90 6.57 -5.82
C ALA A 62 -7.76 7.74 -6.80
N GLY A 63 -7.80 7.53 -8.12
CA GLY A 63 -7.59 8.58 -9.12
C GLY A 63 -6.14 9.01 -9.35
N GLU A 64 -5.21 8.38 -8.65
CA GLU A 64 -3.80 8.79 -8.57
C GLU A 64 -2.90 7.94 -9.47
N THR A 65 -3.36 7.55 -10.66
CA THR A 65 -2.61 6.67 -11.59
C THR A 65 -1.21 7.19 -11.95
N ARG A 66 -1.01 8.52 -11.95
CA ARG A 66 0.32 9.13 -12.15
C ARG A 66 1.28 8.85 -10.99
N LEU A 67 0.78 8.74 -9.76
CA LEU A 67 1.61 8.39 -8.60
C LEU A 67 2.11 6.94 -8.69
N PHE A 68 1.37 6.04 -9.34
CA PHE A 68 1.81 4.66 -9.52
C PHE A 68 3.14 4.61 -10.27
N VAL A 69 3.23 5.35 -11.38
CA VAL A 69 4.47 5.45 -12.18
C VAL A 69 5.62 6.01 -11.34
N LYS A 70 5.35 7.04 -10.53
CA LYS A 70 6.35 7.64 -9.64
C LYS A 70 6.86 6.66 -8.58
N VAL A 71 5.97 5.88 -7.97
CA VAL A 71 6.36 4.84 -6.99
C VAL A 71 7.16 3.71 -7.65
N VAL A 72 6.80 3.30 -8.87
CA VAL A 72 7.59 2.32 -9.64
C VAL A 72 9.01 2.84 -9.93
N ILE A 73 9.14 4.13 -10.26
CA ILE A 73 10.44 4.78 -10.44
C ILE A 73 11.25 4.79 -9.13
N ASP A 74 10.63 5.16 -8.00
CA ASP A 74 11.33 5.12 -6.69
C ASP A 74 11.84 3.71 -6.39
N MET A 75 11.00 2.69 -6.60
CA MET A 75 11.38 1.30 -6.37
C MET A 75 12.55 0.86 -7.24
N ALA A 76 12.59 1.29 -8.51
CA ALA A 76 13.72 1.02 -9.40
C ALA A 76 15.00 1.71 -8.91
N ILE A 77 14.93 2.97 -8.48
CA ILE A 77 16.08 3.71 -7.95
C ILE A 77 16.62 3.05 -6.68
N ILE A 78 15.74 2.68 -5.75
CA ILE A 78 16.10 1.99 -4.50
C ILE A 78 16.77 0.64 -4.81
N LEU A 79 16.23 -0.12 -5.77
CA LEU A 79 16.81 -1.40 -6.19
C LEU A 79 18.19 -1.21 -6.82
N ILE A 80 18.36 -0.22 -7.70
CA ILE A 80 19.66 0.11 -8.31
C ILE A 80 20.66 0.51 -7.22
N ALA A 81 20.27 1.38 -6.28
CA ALA A 81 21.13 1.79 -5.19
C ALA A 81 21.56 0.60 -4.31
N PHE A 82 20.64 -0.33 -4.01
CA PHE A 82 20.96 -1.56 -3.30
C PHE A 82 21.93 -2.46 -4.07
N VAL A 83 21.71 -2.66 -5.37
CA VAL A 83 22.60 -3.46 -6.22
C VAL A 83 23.98 -2.81 -6.26
N VAL A 84 24.07 -1.51 -6.50
CA VAL A 84 25.35 -0.77 -6.52
C VAL A 84 26.09 -0.94 -5.19
N GLY A 85 25.40 -0.82 -4.06
CA GLY A 85 26.02 -1.01 -2.73
C GLY A 85 26.51 -2.43 -2.45
N THR A 86 25.96 -3.45 -3.10
CA THR A 86 26.44 -4.85 -2.95
C THR A 86 27.53 -5.24 -3.96
N VAL A 87 27.67 -4.47 -5.05
CA VAL A 87 28.59 -4.75 -6.16
C VAL A 87 29.86 -3.90 -6.05
N SER A 88 29.77 -2.69 -5.50
CA SER A 88 30.87 -1.76 -5.24
C SER A 88 32.10 -2.43 -4.62
N ALA A 89 31.93 -3.14 -3.50
CA ALA A 89 33.00 -3.85 -2.79
C ALA A 89 33.62 -5.00 -3.61
N LYS A 90 32.86 -5.61 -4.52
CA LYS A 90 33.36 -6.67 -5.42
C LYS A 90 34.19 -6.11 -6.57
N VAL A 91 33.86 -4.90 -7.03
CA VAL A 91 34.54 -4.25 -8.16
C VAL A 91 35.80 -3.51 -7.70
N TRP A 92 35.72 -2.79 -6.58
CA TRP A 92 36.80 -1.92 -6.09
C TRP A 92 37.52 -2.43 -4.84
N GLY A 93 37.20 -3.63 -4.36
CA GLY A 93 37.72 -4.15 -3.11
C GLY A 93 37.31 -3.29 -1.91
N ASN A 94 37.91 -3.54 -0.75
CA ASN A 94 37.68 -2.74 0.46
C ASN A 94 38.51 -1.43 0.42
N SER A 95 38.26 -0.61 -0.61
CA SER A 95 38.88 0.71 -0.77
C SER A 95 37.99 1.82 -0.21
N ASP A 96 38.58 2.97 0.11
CA ASP A 96 37.85 4.17 0.54
C ASP A 96 36.83 4.64 -0.51
N THR A 97 37.07 4.33 -1.78
CA THR A 97 36.15 4.60 -2.88
C THR A 97 34.88 3.75 -2.80
N ALA A 98 34.99 2.46 -2.45
CA ALA A 98 33.84 1.58 -2.32
C ALA A 98 32.92 2.01 -1.17
N SER A 99 33.49 2.33 0.00
CA SER A 99 32.74 2.80 1.15
C SER A 99 32.06 4.15 0.91
N ALA A 100 32.70 5.06 0.17
CA ALA A 100 32.10 6.33 -0.23
C ALA A 100 30.89 6.15 -1.17
N ILE A 101 30.96 5.23 -2.13
CA ILE A 101 29.85 4.89 -3.03
C ILE A 101 28.67 4.29 -2.24
N ASP A 102 28.95 3.37 -1.33
CA ASP A 102 27.92 2.71 -0.50
C ASP A 102 27.19 3.72 0.38
N MET A 103 27.92 4.69 0.94
CA MET A 103 27.33 5.78 1.73
C MET A 103 26.41 6.67 0.88
N ILE A 104 26.87 7.11 -0.30
CA ILE A 104 26.08 7.99 -1.19
C ILE A 104 24.82 7.28 -1.68
N THR A 105 24.97 6.04 -2.14
CA THR A 105 23.84 5.23 -2.63
C THR A 105 22.86 4.87 -1.52
N GLY A 106 23.35 4.59 -0.30
CA GLY A 106 22.52 4.37 0.88
C GLY A 106 21.71 5.62 1.26
N ILE A 107 22.32 6.80 1.24
CA ILE A 107 21.62 8.07 1.49
C ILE A 107 20.56 8.31 0.41
N ALA A 108 20.90 8.10 -0.86
CA ALA A 108 19.94 8.25 -1.96
C ALA A 108 18.75 7.28 -1.78
N ALA A 109 19.01 5.99 -1.55
CA ALA A 109 17.99 4.99 -1.30
C ALA A 109 17.08 5.37 -0.13
N PHE A 110 17.66 5.87 0.96
CA PHE A 110 16.90 6.31 2.13
C PHE A 110 15.97 7.49 1.81
N VAL A 111 16.47 8.52 1.09
CA VAL A 111 15.65 9.66 0.67
C VAL A 111 14.50 9.22 -0.23
N PHE A 112 14.78 8.38 -1.24
CA PHE A 112 13.72 7.86 -2.12
C PHE A 112 12.73 6.97 -1.37
N ALA A 113 13.17 6.21 -0.35
CA ALA A 113 12.27 5.44 0.50
C ALA A 113 11.33 6.36 1.31
N LEU A 114 11.82 7.46 1.88
CA LEU A 114 10.97 8.43 2.58
C LEU A 114 9.93 9.07 1.63
N VAL A 115 10.37 9.43 0.42
CA VAL A 115 9.48 9.97 -0.61
C VAL A 115 8.41 8.93 -1.02
N ALA A 116 8.78 7.66 -1.16
CA ALA A 116 7.86 6.58 -1.44
C ALA A 116 6.82 6.41 -0.31
N VAL A 117 7.23 6.53 0.96
CA VAL A 117 6.32 6.49 2.11
C VAL A 117 5.29 7.62 2.05
N VAL A 118 5.70 8.86 1.76
CA VAL A 118 4.78 9.99 1.61
C VAL A 118 3.77 9.75 0.48
N ARG A 119 4.23 9.21 -0.65
CA ARG A 119 3.34 8.86 -1.78
C ARG A 119 2.35 7.76 -1.41
N LEU A 120 2.78 6.78 -0.61
CA LEU A 120 1.95 5.67 -0.16
C LEU A 120 0.88 6.13 0.84
N ILE A 121 1.23 7.08 1.71
CA ILE A 121 0.28 7.79 2.59
C ILE A 121 -0.76 8.52 1.73
N LYS A 122 -0.33 9.33 0.76
CA LYS A 122 -1.25 10.07 -0.12
C LYS A 122 -2.24 9.13 -0.81
N VAL A 123 -1.77 8.04 -1.38
CA VAL A 123 -2.64 7.09 -2.11
C VAL A 123 -3.65 6.43 -1.19
N ASN A 124 -3.27 5.97 0.01
CA ASN A 124 -4.24 5.39 0.93
C ASN A 124 -5.24 6.45 1.43
N ALA A 125 -4.82 7.71 1.59
CA ALA A 125 -5.72 8.81 1.92
C ALA A 125 -6.74 9.05 0.80
N SER A 126 -6.27 9.08 -0.46
CA SER A 126 -7.14 9.18 -1.64
C SER A 126 -8.06 7.97 -1.78
N VAL A 127 -7.60 6.73 -1.49
CA VAL A 127 -8.48 5.55 -1.46
C VAL A 127 -9.59 5.74 -0.43
N ALA A 128 -9.27 6.14 0.80
CA ALA A 128 -10.27 6.39 1.84
C ALA A 128 -11.29 7.45 1.39
N ALA A 129 -10.80 8.56 0.83
CA ALA A 129 -11.61 9.64 0.27
C ALA A 129 -12.56 9.13 -0.84
N SER A 130 -12.09 8.26 -1.75
CA SER A 130 -12.93 7.69 -2.81
C SER A 130 -14.08 6.81 -2.33
N PHE A 131 -14.06 6.40 -1.06
CA PHE A 131 -15.15 5.67 -0.39
C PHE A 131 -15.95 6.56 0.59
N GLY A 132 -15.70 7.87 0.61
CA GLY A 132 -16.33 8.82 1.55
C GLY A 132 -15.89 8.59 2.99
N LEU A 133 -14.65 8.18 3.21
CA LEU A 133 -14.11 7.87 4.53
C LEU A 133 -13.13 8.95 4.98
N GLY A 134 -13.33 9.47 6.20
CA GLY A 134 -12.46 10.48 6.79
C GLY A 134 -11.03 10.00 7.10
N VAL A 135 -10.17 10.93 7.52
CA VAL A 135 -8.72 10.74 7.76
C VAL A 135 -8.39 9.54 8.65
N MET A 136 -9.21 9.25 9.67
CA MET A 136 -8.99 8.12 10.58
C MET A 136 -9.01 6.76 9.84
N TRP A 137 -9.86 6.62 8.82
CA TRP A 137 -9.93 5.39 8.03
C TRP A 137 -8.67 5.15 7.21
N PHE A 138 -8.08 6.22 6.68
CA PHE A 138 -6.80 6.15 6.01
C PHE A 138 -5.70 5.63 6.95
N ILE A 139 -5.64 6.11 8.19
CA ILE A 139 -4.67 5.63 9.19
C ILE A 139 -4.84 4.13 9.45
N PHE A 140 -6.08 3.66 9.56
CA PHE A 140 -6.35 2.22 9.70
C PHE A 140 -5.97 1.40 8.48
N MET A 141 -6.06 1.95 7.26
CA MET A 141 -5.58 1.25 6.06
C MET A 141 -4.06 1.08 6.07
N VAL A 142 -3.31 2.04 6.61
CA VAL A 142 -1.84 1.95 6.70
C VAL A 142 -1.40 0.99 7.80
N ILE A 143 -2.00 1.09 8.99
CA ILE A 143 -1.59 0.28 10.16
C ILE A 143 -2.17 -1.14 10.09
N LEU A 144 -3.42 -1.28 9.62
CA LEU A 144 -4.20 -2.53 9.62
C LEU A 144 -4.93 -2.73 8.28
N PRO A 145 -4.20 -2.82 7.14
CA PRO A 145 -4.80 -2.92 5.81
C PRO A 145 -5.79 -4.07 5.71
N GLY A 146 -5.44 -5.24 6.27
CA GLY A 146 -6.24 -6.45 6.12
C GLY A 146 -7.65 -6.35 6.69
N ILE A 147 -7.79 -5.79 7.89
CA ILE A 147 -9.07 -5.63 8.57
C ILE A 147 -9.85 -4.48 7.90
N THR A 148 -9.18 -3.38 7.61
CA THR A 148 -9.81 -2.18 7.05
C THR A 148 -10.42 -2.44 5.68
N TYR A 149 -9.71 -3.16 4.80
CA TYR A 149 -10.24 -3.52 3.48
C TYR A 149 -11.45 -4.46 3.56
N ILE A 150 -11.53 -5.33 4.57
CA ILE A 150 -12.75 -6.14 4.81
C ILE A 150 -13.92 -5.24 5.20
N VAL A 151 -13.71 -4.34 6.16
CA VAL A 151 -14.78 -3.47 6.63
C VAL A 151 -15.31 -2.61 5.49
N VAL A 152 -14.42 -2.00 4.71
CA VAL A 152 -14.77 -1.22 3.53
C VAL A 152 -15.43 -2.10 2.47
N GLY A 153 -14.90 -3.28 2.18
CA GLY A 153 -15.40 -4.18 1.14
C GLY A 153 -16.80 -4.74 1.42
N PHE A 154 -17.09 -5.15 2.66
CA PHE A 154 -18.36 -5.79 3.03
C PHE A 154 -19.42 -4.83 3.59
N SER A 155 -19.05 -3.62 4.01
CA SER A 155 -20.02 -2.66 4.54
C SER A 155 -21.08 -2.31 3.49
N LYS A 156 -22.36 -2.36 3.85
CA LYS A 156 -23.45 -1.89 2.97
C LYS A 156 -23.59 -0.37 2.94
N LYS A 157 -23.07 0.30 3.97
CA LYS A 157 -23.14 1.76 4.13
C LYS A 157 -22.09 2.48 3.28
N ILE A 158 -20.89 1.90 3.21
CA ILE A 158 -19.77 2.47 2.48
C ILE A 158 -19.92 2.13 1.00
N LYS A 159 -20.05 3.15 0.14
CA LYS A 159 -20.14 3.01 -1.31
C LYS A 159 -18.91 3.62 -1.97
N TYR A 160 -18.56 3.12 -3.14
CA TYR A 160 -17.56 3.78 -3.96
C TYR A 160 -18.19 5.03 -4.58
N ILE A 161 -17.62 6.20 -4.28
CA ILE A 161 -18.13 7.51 -4.73
C ILE A 161 -17.38 7.94 -5.98
N GLY A 162 -16.09 7.62 -6.06
CA GLY A 162 -15.23 7.94 -7.20
C GLY A 162 -13.93 8.62 -6.78
N PRO A 163 -13.01 8.86 -7.73
CA PRO A 163 -11.70 9.40 -7.43
C PRO A 163 -11.70 10.87 -6.98
N ASP A 164 -12.78 11.59 -7.26
CA ASP A 164 -12.90 13.04 -7.07
C ASP A 164 -13.52 13.45 -5.72
N ALA A 165 -13.77 12.51 -4.80
CA ALA A 165 -14.31 12.79 -3.46
C ALA A 165 -13.25 13.37 -2.49
N GLY A 166 -12.42 14.27 -3.00
CA GLY A 166 -11.18 14.75 -2.36
C GLY A 166 -11.38 15.47 -1.02
N PRO A 167 -10.29 15.95 -0.39
CA PRO A 167 -10.33 16.49 0.97
C PRO A 167 -11.19 17.75 1.19
N GLU A 168 -11.63 18.43 0.12
CA GLU A 168 -12.50 19.61 0.17
C GLU A 168 -13.92 19.25 0.66
N ASP A 169 -14.28 17.97 0.65
CA ASP A 169 -15.62 17.48 0.96
C ASP A 169 -15.82 17.24 2.47
N PHE A 170 -14.74 17.12 3.26
CA PHE A 170 -14.79 16.78 4.69
C PHE A 170 -15.19 17.94 5.61
N GLU A 171 -15.26 19.17 5.09
CA GLU A 171 -15.69 20.35 5.87
C GLU A 171 -17.22 20.54 5.82
N ASN A 172 -17.92 19.79 4.95
CA ASN A 172 -19.35 19.95 4.68
C ASN A 172 -20.19 18.71 5.06
N ASP A 173 -19.76 17.95 6.08
CA ASP A 173 -20.50 16.78 6.57
C ASP A 173 -21.69 17.19 7.47
N GLU A 174 -22.69 17.86 6.90
CA GLU A 174 -24.06 17.75 7.43
C GLU A 174 -24.76 16.52 6.82
N PRO A 175 -25.44 15.70 7.64
CA PRO A 175 -25.95 14.42 7.20
C PRO A 175 -27.35 14.61 6.61
N GLU A 176 -27.50 14.93 5.32
CA GLU A 176 -28.82 14.81 4.71
C GLU A 176 -28.81 14.13 3.35
N GLY A 177 -29.70 13.15 3.24
CA GLY A 177 -30.04 12.55 1.98
C GLY A 177 -30.49 13.62 0.99
N SER A 178 -29.93 13.53 -0.21
CA SER A 178 -30.47 14.03 -1.48
C SER A 178 -30.16 15.47 -1.89
N ARG A 179 -29.84 15.60 -3.19
CA ARG A 179 -30.04 16.75 -4.11
C ARG A 179 -28.98 17.85 -4.19
N PHE A 180 -27.74 17.51 -4.55
CA PHE A 180 -26.84 18.50 -5.15
C PHE A 180 -26.32 18.01 -6.51
N THR A 181 -26.94 18.51 -7.58
CA THR A 181 -26.27 18.58 -8.89
C THR A 181 -25.10 19.54 -8.75
N ASN A 182 -23.90 19.08 -9.10
CA ASN A 182 -22.67 19.88 -9.05
C ASN A 182 -22.84 21.19 -9.87
N PRO A 183 -22.85 22.37 -9.24
CA PRO A 183 -23.05 23.64 -9.94
C PRO A 183 -21.78 24.12 -10.67
N TYR A 184 -20.62 23.47 -10.48
CA TYR A 184 -19.35 23.87 -11.09
C TYR A 184 -19.08 23.21 -12.45
N THR A 185 -19.92 22.27 -12.90
CA THR A 185 -19.81 21.74 -14.27
C THR A 185 -20.40 22.67 -15.33
N SER A 186 -21.05 23.78 -14.96
CA SER A 186 -21.65 24.74 -15.92
C SER A 186 -20.65 25.73 -16.52
N TYR A 187 -19.42 25.83 -16.00
CA TYR A 187 -18.42 26.78 -16.49
C TYR A 187 -17.52 26.22 -17.61
N LYS A 188 -17.84 25.06 -18.19
CA LYS A 188 -17.06 24.48 -19.29
C LYS A 188 -17.50 24.94 -20.69
N ASP A 189 -18.53 25.77 -20.79
CA ASP A 189 -19.09 26.24 -22.06
C ASP A 189 -18.94 27.78 -22.26
N PHE A 190 -17.78 28.34 -21.92
CA PHE A 190 -17.33 29.65 -22.41
C PHE A 190 -15.85 29.62 -22.79
#